data_AF-A0A7C3Y0Q5-F1
#
_entry.id   AF-A0A7C3Y0Q5-F1
#
_cell.length_a   1.000
_cell.length_b   1.000
_cell.length_c   1.000
_cell.angle_alpha   90.00
_cell.angle_beta   90.00
_cell.angle_gamma   90.00
#
_symmetry.space_group_name_H-M   'P 1'
#
loop_
_entity.id
_entity.type
_entity.pdbx_description
1 polymer ?
#
loop_
_entity_poly.entity_id
_entity_poly.type
_entity_poly.pdbx_seq_one_letter_code
_entity_poly.pdbx_strand_id
1 'polypeptide(L)'
;GSDWFEVVDFGLYSPIALARYGIEFPVLNIGIGVERVAALLYGYNDVRELSYPQFYGEWILSDAALARQIRFLEEPVTEEGRALERAIVRAIEENRDAKSPCEFLAYEGIVGGRRVVVKVFEPDPNVKLVGPAAFNEVVVYNANILGVPERGMEKVSLVEEAREKGVRTGIRYVDAIAKAAAARVEREGEVEMRVRMAKLLSDINLRLTDVGMRYITGKGGKIDVRGPVFVGVYSRVVP
;
A
#
# COMPACT_ATOMS: atom_id res chain seq x y z
N GLY A 1 6.01 -34.50 21.27
CA GLY A 1 5.18 -35.72 21.19
C GLY A 1 5.55 -36.41 19.89
N SER A 2 5.40 -37.72 19.79
CA SER A 2 5.78 -38.49 18.60
C SER A 2 5.00 -38.04 17.35
N ASP A 3 5.67 -37.39 16.38
CA ASP A 3 5.13 -36.90 15.10
C ASP A 3 4.96 -38.04 14.08
N TRP A 4 4.21 -39.08 14.45
CA TRP A 4 3.83 -40.14 13.51
C TRP A 4 2.38 -39.92 13.07
N PHE A 5 2.20 -39.70 11.77
CA PHE A 5 0.90 -39.46 11.15
C PHE A 5 0.56 -40.65 10.25
N GLU A 6 -0.60 -41.28 10.47
CA GLU A 6 -1.07 -42.35 9.60
C GLU A 6 -1.60 -41.76 8.29
N VAL A 7 -1.03 -42.18 7.16
CA VAL A 7 -1.36 -41.65 5.82
C VAL A 7 -1.92 -42.70 4.86
N VAL A 8 -1.73 -43.99 5.19
CA VAL A 8 -2.11 -45.12 4.34
C VAL A 8 -2.67 -46.23 5.24
N ASP A 9 -3.72 -46.89 4.76
CA ASP A 9 -4.23 -48.15 5.30
C ASP A 9 -4.36 -49.15 4.14
N PHE A 10 -4.09 -50.42 4.38
CA PHE A 10 -4.21 -51.47 3.38
C PHE A 10 -4.64 -52.81 3.98
N GLY A 11 -5.26 -53.64 3.16
CA GLY A 11 -5.69 -54.96 3.56
C GLY A 11 -6.23 -55.79 2.42
N LEU A 12 -6.36 -57.09 2.66
CA LEU A 12 -7.03 -58.01 1.75
C LEU A 12 -8.52 -58.04 2.06
N TYR A 13 -9.37 -57.99 1.03
CA TYR A 13 -10.80 -58.17 1.23
C TYR A 13 -11.12 -59.60 1.69
N SER A 14 -12.11 -59.72 2.57
CA SER A 14 -12.60 -61.03 3.04
C SER A 14 -13.16 -61.85 1.87
N PRO A 15 -12.79 -63.14 1.73
CA PRO A 15 -13.36 -64.02 0.71
C PRO A 15 -14.90 -64.09 0.73
N ILE A 16 -15.51 -63.96 1.92
CA ILE A 16 -16.98 -63.94 2.06
C ILE A 16 -17.58 -62.69 1.40
N ALA A 17 -16.91 -61.54 1.51
CA ALA A 17 -17.36 -60.31 0.85
C ALA A 17 -17.16 -60.38 -0.67
N LEU A 18 -16.02 -60.91 -1.13
CA LEU A 18 -15.70 -61.08 -2.55
C LEU A 18 -16.68 -62.03 -3.27
N ALA A 19 -17.06 -63.13 -2.61
CA ALA A 19 -18.03 -64.09 -3.14
C ALA A 19 -19.41 -63.46 -3.43
N ARG A 20 -19.84 -62.46 -2.65
CA ARG A 20 -21.11 -61.73 -2.89
C ARG A 20 -21.11 -60.94 -4.21
N TYR A 21 -19.93 -60.62 -4.73
CA TYR A 21 -19.74 -59.92 -6.01
C TYR A 21 -19.21 -60.86 -7.11
N GLY A 22 -19.16 -62.18 -6.89
CA GLY A 22 -18.68 -63.15 -7.87
C GLY A 22 -17.18 -63.09 -8.15
N ILE A 23 -16.38 -62.59 -7.20
CA ILE A 23 -14.92 -62.46 -7.34
C ILE A 23 -14.24 -63.66 -6.68
N GLU A 24 -13.52 -64.46 -7.46
CA GLU A 24 -12.88 -65.72 -7.01
C GLU A 24 -11.41 -65.55 -6.58
N PHE A 25 -10.79 -64.42 -6.90
CA PHE A 25 -9.38 -64.14 -6.59
C PHE A 25 -9.22 -63.23 -5.37
N PRO A 26 -8.13 -63.35 -4.59
CA PRO A 26 -7.83 -62.42 -3.51
C PRO A 26 -7.56 -61.02 -4.07
N VAL A 27 -8.07 -59.99 -3.39
CA VAL A 27 -7.94 -58.58 -3.79
C VAL A 27 -7.29 -57.78 -2.67
N LEU A 28 -6.18 -57.11 -2.98
CA LEU A 28 -5.53 -56.13 -2.11
C LEU A 28 -6.15 -54.76 -2.34
N ASN A 29 -6.58 -54.12 -1.25
CA ASN A 29 -7.00 -52.73 -1.23
C ASN A 29 -5.96 -51.88 -0.50
N ILE A 30 -5.62 -50.73 -1.07
CA ILE A 30 -4.74 -49.73 -0.47
C ILE A 30 -5.45 -48.39 -0.55
N GLY A 31 -5.74 -47.80 0.61
CA GLY A 31 -6.33 -46.48 0.73
C GLY A 31 -5.28 -45.47 1.19
N ILE A 32 -5.09 -44.41 0.41
CA ILE A 32 -4.18 -43.30 0.76
C ILE A 32 -5.03 -42.06 1.03
N GLY A 33 -4.87 -41.45 2.21
CA GLY A 33 -5.55 -40.21 2.55
C GLY A 33 -4.87 -39.02 1.90
N VAL A 34 -5.38 -38.56 0.75
CA VAL A 34 -4.79 -37.46 -0.04
C VAL A 34 -4.60 -36.20 0.81
N GLU A 35 -5.58 -35.83 1.61
CA GLU A 35 -5.54 -34.63 2.46
C GLU A 35 -4.52 -34.76 3.58
N ARG A 36 -4.30 -35.96 4.13
CA ARG A 36 -3.26 -36.21 5.14
C ARG A 36 -1.86 -36.12 4.53
N VAL A 37 -1.67 -36.68 3.35
CA VAL A 37 -0.40 -36.57 2.60
C VAL A 37 -0.12 -35.11 2.25
N ALA A 38 -1.12 -34.40 1.74
CA ALA A 38 -0.99 -32.97 1.43
C ALA A 38 -0.69 -32.14 2.68
N ALA A 39 -1.36 -32.41 3.81
CA ALA A 39 -1.07 -31.72 5.06
C ALA A 39 0.40 -31.88 5.49
N LEU A 40 0.98 -33.08 5.38
CA LEU A 40 2.40 -33.30 5.65
C LEU A 40 3.33 -32.59 4.65
N LEU A 41 3.02 -32.66 3.34
CA LEU A 41 3.86 -32.05 2.31
C LEU A 41 3.90 -30.51 2.41
N TYR A 42 2.79 -29.90 2.82
CA TYR A 42 2.66 -28.44 2.94
C TYR A 42 2.78 -27.93 4.38
N GLY A 43 3.03 -28.79 5.36
CA GLY A 43 3.27 -28.41 6.76
C GLY A 43 2.03 -27.94 7.52
N TYR A 44 0.84 -28.42 7.15
CA TYR A 44 -0.40 -28.14 7.89
C TYR A 44 -0.62 -29.16 9.01
N ASN A 45 -0.98 -28.66 10.19
CA ASN A 45 -1.34 -29.50 11.35
C ASN A 45 -2.85 -29.76 11.43
N ASP A 46 -3.67 -28.97 10.74
CA ASP A 46 -5.12 -29.12 10.67
C ASP A 46 -5.59 -29.17 9.21
N VAL A 47 -6.26 -30.28 8.84
CA VAL A 47 -6.75 -30.50 7.47
C VAL A 47 -7.80 -29.47 7.04
N ARG A 48 -8.47 -28.81 7.99
CA ARG A 48 -9.46 -27.76 7.73
C ARG A 48 -8.80 -26.49 7.24
N GLU A 49 -7.61 -26.15 7.74
CA GLU A 49 -6.82 -25.02 7.27
C GLU A 49 -6.35 -25.26 5.82
N LEU A 50 -5.97 -26.50 5.50
CA LEU A 50 -5.62 -26.91 4.14
C LEU A 50 -6.83 -26.87 3.19
N SER A 51 -7.95 -27.47 3.60
CA SER A 51 -9.11 -27.69 2.72
C SER A 51 -10.02 -26.45 2.60
N TYR A 52 -10.08 -25.65 3.67
CA TYR A 52 -10.96 -24.48 3.79
C TYR A 52 -10.21 -23.27 4.38
N PRO A 53 -9.09 -22.84 3.75
CA PRO A 53 -8.24 -21.77 4.28
C PRO A 53 -8.97 -20.45 4.46
N GLN A 54 -10.01 -20.17 3.67
CA GLN A 54 -10.84 -18.97 3.79
C GLN A 54 -11.62 -18.87 5.11
N PHE A 55 -11.85 -20.00 5.81
CA PHE A 55 -12.61 -20.06 7.06
C PHE A 55 -11.74 -20.38 8.27
N TYR A 56 -10.73 -21.23 8.09
CA TYR A 56 -9.89 -21.72 9.19
C TYR A 56 -8.42 -21.30 9.07
N GLY A 57 -7.97 -20.98 7.86
CA GLY A 57 -6.60 -20.56 7.62
C GLY A 57 -6.33 -19.14 8.11
N GLU A 58 -5.05 -18.85 8.33
CA GLU A 58 -4.62 -17.50 8.61
C GLU A 58 -4.90 -16.60 7.39
N TRP A 59 -5.65 -15.51 7.60
CA TRP A 59 -5.79 -14.51 6.55
C TRP A 59 -4.44 -13.80 6.37
N ILE A 60 -3.83 -13.96 5.19
CA ILE A 60 -2.52 -13.40 4.85
C ILE A 60 -2.68 -12.53 3.60
N LEU A 61 -2.26 -11.28 3.69
CA LEU A 61 -1.99 -10.38 2.57
C LEU A 61 -0.51 -10.09 2.57
N SER A 62 0.14 -10.33 1.43
CA SER A 62 1.53 -9.93 1.25
C SER A 62 1.66 -8.41 1.30
N ASP A 63 2.84 -7.92 1.67
CA ASP A 63 3.11 -6.47 1.69
C ASP A 63 2.86 -5.83 0.31
N ALA A 64 3.12 -6.56 -0.78
CA ALA A 64 2.77 -6.10 -2.13
C ALA A 64 1.26 -6.03 -2.39
N ALA A 65 0.49 -7.00 -1.90
CA ALA A 65 -0.98 -6.96 -2.00
C ALA A 65 -1.56 -5.83 -1.14
N LEU A 66 -0.97 -5.57 0.04
CA LEU A 66 -1.34 -4.48 0.93
C LEU A 66 -0.96 -3.10 0.35
N ALA A 67 0.21 -2.96 -0.27
CA ALA A 67 0.60 -1.76 -1.00
C ALA A 67 -0.41 -1.44 -2.11
N ARG A 68 -0.90 -2.47 -2.81
CA ARG A 68 -1.98 -2.36 -3.80
C ARG A 68 -3.35 -2.04 -3.19
N GLN A 69 -3.51 -1.90 -1.88
CA GLN A 69 -4.73 -1.36 -1.25
C GLN A 69 -4.66 0.15 -1.02
N ILE A 70 -3.50 0.78 -1.21
CA ILE A 70 -3.34 2.23 -1.08
C ILE A 70 -3.89 2.89 -2.35
N ARG A 71 -4.71 3.93 -2.18
CA ARG A 71 -5.39 4.67 -3.25
C ARG A 71 -5.27 6.16 -3.02
N PHE A 72 -5.28 6.93 -4.10
CA PHE A 72 -5.44 8.38 -4.00
C PHE A 72 -6.89 8.72 -3.61
N LEU A 73 -7.07 9.86 -2.93
CA LEU A 73 -8.40 10.42 -2.66
C LEU A 73 -8.89 11.27 -3.84
N GLU A 74 -8.01 12.10 -4.38
CA GLU A 74 -8.28 13.00 -5.48
C GLU A 74 -7.20 12.83 -6.57
N GLU A 75 -7.64 12.75 -7.84
CA GLU A 75 -6.78 12.63 -9.01
C GLU A 75 -7.31 13.51 -10.15
N PRO A 76 -6.42 14.17 -10.93
CA PRO A 76 -6.83 14.89 -12.13
C PRO A 76 -7.30 13.89 -13.20
N VAL A 77 -8.34 14.27 -13.93
CA VAL A 77 -8.95 13.44 -14.98
C VAL A 77 -8.36 13.78 -16.34
N THR A 78 -7.98 15.05 -16.56
CA THR A 78 -7.49 15.55 -17.85
C THR A 78 -5.98 15.43 -17.99
N GLU A 79 -5.48 15.47 -19.23
CA GLU A 79 -4.04 15.50 -19.49
C GLU A 79 -3.40 16.81 -19.03
N GLU A 80 -4.13 17.92 -19.11
CA GLU A 80 -3.71 19.22 -18.59
C GLU A 80 -3.54 19.17 -17.06
N GLY A 81 -4.49 18.53 -16.35
CA GLY A 81 -4.38 18.32 -14.91
C GLY A 81 -3.20 17.43 -14.54
N ARG A 82 -2.93 16.36 -15.29
CA ARG A 82 -1.72 15.53 -15.10
C ARG A 82 -0.43 16.28 -15.43
N ALA A 83 -0.45 17.18 -16.42
CA ALA A 83 0.68 18.03 -16.73
C ALA A 83 0.94 19.05 -15.62
N LEU A 84 -0.13 19.63 -15.04
CA LEU A 84 -0.06 20.49 -13.88
C LEU A 84 0.52 19.75 -12.66
N GLU A 85 0.06 18.53 -12.36
CA GLU A 85 0.62 17.67 -11.30
C GLU A 85 2.14 17.56 -11.44
N ARG A 86 2.62 17.15 -12.63
CA ARG A 86 4.06 17.02 -12.92
C ARG A 86 4.82 18.35 -12.76
N ALA A 87 4.19 19.45 -13.17
CA ALA A 87 4.78 20.79 -13.08
C ALA A 87 4.91 21.26 -11.63
N ILE A 88 3.92 20.99 -10.77
CA ILE A 88 3.98 21.27 -9.33
C ILE A 88 5.11 20.48 -8.68
N VAL A 89 5.20 19.16 -8.93
CA VAL A 89 6.28 18.32 -8.38
C VAL A 89 7.64 18.85 -8.81
N ARG A 90 7.82 19.16 -10.11
CA ARG A 90 9.08 19.70 -10.64
C ARG A 90 9.46 21.03 -9.98
N ALA A 91 8.52 21.96 -9.86
CA ALA A 91 8.78 23.26 -9.24
C ALA A 91 9.20 23.12 -7.77
N ILE A 92 8.61 22.16 -7.04
CA ILE A 92 9.01 21.84 -5.66
C ILE A 92 10.41 21.23 -5.64
N GLU A 93 10.72 20.28 -6.52
CA GLU A 93 12.03 19.63 -6.57
C GLU A 93 13.17 20.63 -6.87
N GLU A 94 12.96 21.52 -7.84
CA GLU A 94 13.93 22.55 -8.25
C GLU A 94 14.18 23.59 -7.16
N ASN A 95 13.18 23.90 -6.33
CA ASN A 95 13.23 24.99 -5.36
C ASN A 95 13.16 24.52 -3.89
N ARG A 96 13.31 23.21 -3.63
CA ARG A 96 13.05 22.60 -2.31
C ARG A 96 13.79 23.26 -1.14
N ASP A 97 14.99 23.77 -1.39
CA ASP A 97 15.90 24.33 -0.39
C ASP A 97 15.81 25.87 -0.30
N ALA A 98 14.91 26.50 -1.06
CA ALA A 98 14.69 27.93 -1.03
C ALA A 98 14.21 28.39 0.36
N LYS A 99 14.77 29.49 0.86
CA LYS A 99 14.38 30.07 2.15
C LYS A 99 13.04 30.79 2.03
N SER A 100 12.15 30.55 2.98
CA SER A 100 10.84 31.18 3.09
C SER A 100 10.92 32.54 3.83
N PRO A 101 10.04 33.53 3.54
CA PRO A 101 8.90 33.48 2.61
C PRO A 101 9.31 33.40 1.14
N CYS A 102 8.71 32.49 0.38
CA CYS A 102 9.00 32.31 -1.04
C CYS A 102 7.78 31.84 -1.84
N GLU A 103 7.77 32.19 -3.12
CA GLU A 103 6.80 31.72 -4.10
C GLU A 103 7.49 31.45 -5.44
N PHE A 104 7.09 30.36 -6.11
CA PHE A 104 7.64 29.97 -7.41
C PHE A 104 6.52 29.58 -8.36
N LEU A 105 6.63 30.01 -9.62
CA LEU A 105 5.71 29.62 -10.68
C LEU A 105 5.88 28.12 -10.96
N ALA A 106 4.79 27.37 -10.85
CA ALA A 106 4.76 25.97 -11.23
C ALA A 106 4.20 25.78 -12.64
N TYR A 107 3.10 26.48 -12.96
CA TYR A 107 2.41 26.30 -14.23
C TYR A 107 1.62 27.55 -14.63
N GLU A 108 1.57 27.83 -15.93
CA GLU A 108 0.68 28.81 -16.53
C GLU A 108 0.10 28.22 -17.82
N GLY A 109 -1.23 28.15 -17.91
CA GLY A 109 -1.87 27.50 -19.05
C GLY A 109 -3.35 27.25 -18.82
N ILE A 110 -3.97 26.46 -19.68
CA ILE A 110 -5.38 26.10 -19.57
C ILE A 110 -5.50 24.77 -18.82
N VAL A 111 -6.27 24.75 -17.74
CA VAL A 111 -6.62 23.53 -16.99
C VAL A 111 -8.12 23.59 -16.70
N GLY A 112 -8.85 22.49 -16.94
CA GLY A 112 -10.29 22.47 -16.72
C GLY A 112 -11.06 23.55 -17.51
N GLY A 113 -10.58 23.91 -18.70
CA GLY A 113 -11.18 24.94 -19.55
C GLY A 113 -10.96 26.39 -19.10
N ARG A 114 -10.10 26.62 -18.09
CA ARG A 114 -9.79 27.96 -17.55
C ARG A 114 -8.31 28.23 -17.65
N ARG A 115 -7.93 29.47 -17.97
CA ARG A 115 -6.53 29.88 -17.90
C ARG A 115 -6.16 30.11 -16.43
N VAL A 116 -5.18 29.37 -15.93
CA VAL A 116 -4.74 29.41 -14.54
C VAL A 116 -3.25 29.70 -14.45
N VAL A 117 -2.87 30.38 -13.38
CA VAL A 117 -1.48 30.53 -12.95
C VAL A 117 -1.36 29.84 -11.60
N VAL A 118 -0.50 28.84 -11.51
CA VAL A 118 -0.29 28.03 -10.31
C VAL A 118 1.12 28.27 -9.77
N LYS A 119 1.21 28.53 -8.48
CA LYS A 119 2.45 28.74 -7.74
C LYS A 119 2.55 27.77 -6.58
N VAL A 120 3.79 27.42 -6.23
CA VAL A 120 4.13 26.76 -4.98
C VAL A 120 4.69 27.80 -4.03
N PHE A 121 4.33 27.72 -2.75
CA PHE A 121 4.67 28.78 -1.80
C PHE A 121 4.83 28.26 -0.37
N GLU A 122 5.60 29.00 0.42
CA GLU A 122 5.65 28.88 1.88
C GLU A 122 5.74 30.30 2.46
N PRO A 123 4.77 30.73 3.30
CA PRO A 123 4.75 32.08 3.85
C PRO A 123 5.46 32.22 5.20
N ASP A 124 5.71 31.14 5.93
CA ASP A 124 6.24 31.22 7.30
C ASP A 124 7.77 31.50 7.26
N PRO A 125 8.30 32.51 7.96
CA PRO A 125 9.72 32.84 7.88
C PRO A 125 10.60 31.77 8.55
N ASN A 126 11.88 31.70 8.14
CA ASN A 126 12.91 30.82 8.69
C ASN A 126 12.70 29.31 8.46
N VAL A 127 11.77 28.92 7.60
CA VAL A 127 11.68 27.56 7.06
C VAL A 127 12.11 27.54 5.59
N LYS A 128 12.13 26.35 5.00
CA LYS A 128 12.34 26.15 3.56
C LYS A 128 10.99 26.09 2.83
N LEU A 129 11.01 26.10 1.49
CA LEU A 129 9.82 25.92 0.67
C LEU A 129 9.02 24.67 1.06
N VAL A 130 9.71 23.57 1.38
CA VAL A 130 9.08 22.33 1.84
C VAL A 130 9.74 21.77 3.09
N GLY A 131 8.95 21.03 3.86
CA GLY A 131 9.35 20.34 5.07
C GLY A 131 10.18 19.09 4.77
N PRO A 132 10.95 18.61 5.76
CA PRO A 132 11.85 17.48 5.57
C PRO A 132 11.14 16.17 5.25
N ALA A 133 9.83 16.03 5.56
CA ALA A 133 9.06 14.84 5.23
C ALA A 133 8.36 14.90 3.85
N ALA A 134 8.46 16.01 3.12
CA ALA A 134 7.77 16.16 1.83
C ALA A 134 8.18 15.10 0.79
N PHE A 135 9.40 14.59 0.90
CA PHE A 135 9.94 13.57 0.00
C PHE A 135 9.94 12.16 0.61
N ASN A 136 9.29 11.96 1.76
CA ASN A 136 9.12 10.61 2.29
C ASN A 136 8.30 9.78 1.31
N GLU A 137 8.71 8.53 1.14
CA GLU A 137 8.02 7.53 0.34
C GLU A 137 7.11 6.70 1.23
N VAL A 138 5.92 6.38 0.75
CA VAL A 138 5.04 5.42 1.43
C VAL A 138 5.55 4.01 1.13
N VAL A 139 5.85 3.26 2.19
CA VAL A 139 6.40 1.90 2.11
C VAL A 139 5.54 0.96 2.96
N VAL A 140 5.31 -0.25 2.47
CA VAL A 140 4.63 -1.31 3.22
C VAL A 140 5.64 -2.33 3.70
N TYR A 141 5.66 -2.61 4.99
CA TYR A 141 6.56 -3.61 5.57
C TYR A 141 5.93 -4.30 6.78
N ASN A 142 5.85 -5.63 6.72
CA ASN A 142 5.35 -6.49 7.79
C ASN A 142 3.98 -6.03 8.32
N ALA A 143 3.01 -5.87 7.42
CA ALA A 143 1.67 -5.35 7.72
C ALA A 143 1.62 -3.91 8.30
N ASN A 144 2.69 -3.12 8.17
CA ASN A 144 2.70 -1.69 8.48
C ASN A 144 2.73 -0.86 7.20
N ILE A 145 2.13 0.33 7.24
CA ILE A 145 2.28 1.38 6.22
C ILE A 145 3.06 2.52 6.84
N LEU A 146 4.22 2.83 6.28
CA LEU A 146 5.20 3.73 6.88
C LEU A 146 5.58 4.85 5.91
N GLY A 147 5.77 6.05 6.45
CA GLY A 147 6.42 7.16 5.80
C GLY A 147 7.92 7.08 5.95
N VAL A 148 8.63 6.61 4.94
CA VAL A 148 10.07 6.34 5.01
C VAL A 148 10.84 7.42 4.26
N PRO A 149 11.72 8.20 4.93
CA PRO A 149 12.60 9.13 4.24
C PRO A 149 13.69 8.35 3.48
N GLU A 150 14.23 8.95 2.41
CA GLU A 150 15.35 8.36 1.64
C GLU A 150 16.60 8.15 2.52
N ARG A 151 16.85 9.09 3.45
CA ARG A 151 17.98 9.07 4.41
C ARG A 151 17.54 9.56 5.78
N GLY A 152 18.26 9.20 6.84
CA GLY A 152 17.93 9.56 8.22
C GLY A 152 17.07 8.51 8.92
N MET A 153 16.80 8.71 10.21
CA MET A 153 16.00 7.79 11.05
C MET A 153 16.56 6.36 11.18
N GLU A 154 17.85 6.14 10.97
CA GLU A 154 18.53 4.84 11.12
C GLU A 154 18.41 4.28 12.54
N LYS A 155 18.18 5.14 13.53
CA LYS A 155 17.95 4.72 14.93
C LYS A 155 16.58 4.07 15.16
N VAL A 156 15.69 4.12 14.18
CA VAL A 156 14.36 3.51 14.24
C VAL A 156 14.40 2.24 13.40
N SER A 157 14.65 1.10 14.04
CA SER A 157 14.84 -0.20 13.37
C SER A 157 13.75 -0.53 12.35
N LEU A 158 12.48 -0.25 12.68
CA LEU A 158 11.36 -0.50 11.78
C LEU A 158 11.44 0.31 10.47
N VAL A 159 11.93 1.56 10.53
CA VAL A 159 12.06 2.44 9.36
C VAL A 159 13.27 2.03 8.52
N GLU A 160 14.37 1.66 9.17
CA GLU A 160 15.56 1.13 8.51
C GLU A 160 15.25 -0.18 7.76
N GLU A 161 14.62 -1.15 8.44
CA GLU A 161 14.22 -2.40 7.81
C GLU A 161 13.21 -2.18 6.68
N ALA A 162 12.23 -1.30 6.87
CA ALA A 162 11.28 -0.97 5.82
C ALA A 162 11.96 -0.34 4.59
N ARG A 163 12.99 0.49 4.79
CA ARG A 163 13.76 1.09 3.69
C ARG A 163 14.47 0.04 2.83
N GLU A 164 14.98 -1.01 3.48
CA GLU A 164 15.77 -2.07 2.83
C GLU A 164 14.90 -3.21 2.26
N LYS A 165 13.90 -3.65 3.01
CA LYS A 165 13.14 -4.89 2.75
C LYS A 165 11.67 -4.63 2.42
N GLY A 166 11.16 -3.43 2.70
CA GLY A 166 9.77 -3.07 2.49
C GLY A 166 9.40 -2.96 1.01
N VAL A 167 8.11 -3.13 0.73
CA VAL A 167 7.54 -2.91 -0.60
C VAL A 167 7.28 -1.41 -0.79
N ARG A 168 8.08 -0.81 -1.66
CA ARG A 168 7.95 0.59 -2.07
C ARG A 168 6.72 0.80 -2.93
N THR A 169 5.90 1.80 -2.60
CA THR A 169 4.72 2.14 -3.41
C THR A 169 5.07 2.99 -4.62
N GLY A 170 6.25 3.64 -4.64
CA GLY A 170 6.61 4.65 -5.63
C GLY A 170 5.90 5.99 -5.41
N ILE A 171 5.18 6.17 -4.30
CA ILE A 171 4.42 7.38 -4.00
C ILE A 171 5.15 8.15 -2.90
N ARG A 172 5.71 9.32 -3.23
CA ARG A 172 6.18 10.28 -2.24
C ARG A 172 5.05 11.21 -1.81
N TYR A 173 5.20 11.85 -0.66
CA TYR A 173 4.16 12.75 -0.14
C TYR A 173 3.92 13.92 -1.08
N VAL A 174 5.00 14.51 -1.62
CA VAL A 174 4.92 15.58 -2.62
C VAL A 174 4.13 15.16 -3.86
N ASP A 175 4.30 13.92 -4.34
CA ASP A 175 3.60 13.43 -5.52
C ASP A 175 2.09 13.35 -5.25
N ALA A 176 1.73 12.79 -4.10
CA ALA A 176 0.32 12.63 -3.71
C ALA A 176 -0.37 13.98 -3.44
N ILE A 177 0.33 14.91 -2.78
CA ILE A 177 -0.17 16.27 -2.52
C ILE A 177 -0.31 17.06 -3.82
N ALA A 178 0.69 17.01 -4.70
CA ALA A 178 0.66 17.69 -5.99
C ALA A 178 -0.50 17.17 -6.85
N LYS A 179 -0.75 15.85 -6.82
CA LYS A 179 -1.89 15.24 -7.49
C LYS A 179 -3.23 15.77 -6.97
N ALA A 180 -3.37 15.92 -5.65
CA ALA A 180 -4.57 16.50 -5.04
C ALA A 180 -4.76 17.95 -5.48
N ALA A 181 -3.69 18.75 -5.44
CA ALA A 181 -3.72 20.15 -5.82
C ALA A 181 -4.13 20.30 -7.29
N ALA A 182 -3.53 19.51 -8.19
CA ALA A 182 -3.90 19.52 -9.61
C ALA A 182 -5.36 19.12 -9.85
N ALA A 183 -5.86 18.10 -9.15
CA ALA A 183 -7.25 17.68 -9.24
C ALA A 183 -8.23 18.78 -8.81
N ARG A 184 -7.90 19.52 -7.74
CA ARG A 184 -8.70 20.65 -7.27
C ARG A 184 -8.65 21.83 -8.24
N VAL A 185 -7.47 22.18 -8.75
CA VAL A 185 -7.32 23.25 -9.75
C VAL A 185 -8.11 22.93 -11.02
N GLU A 186 -8.08 21.68 -11.49
CA GLU A 186 -8.86 21.24 -12.65
C GLU A 186 -10.37 21.42 -12.44
N ARG A 187 -10.86 21.14 -11.23
CA ARG A 187 -12.29 21.22 -10.88
C ARG A 187 -12.75 22.66 -10.62
N GLU A 188 -11.96 23.43 -9.87
CA GLU A 188 -12.36 24.68 -9.23
C GLU A 188 -11.69 25.92 -9.87
N GLY A 189 -10.53 25.75 -10.51
CA GLY A 189 -9.73 26.82 -11.10
C GLY A 189 -8.89 27.58 -10.07
N GLU A 190 -9.55 28.15 -9.05
CA GLU A 190 -8.90 28.86 -7.94
C GLU A 190 -8.87 27.99 -6.68
N VAL A 191 -7.67 27.76 -6.16
CA VAL A 191 -7.40 26.87 -5.03
C VAL A 191 -6.22 27.42 -4.24
N GLU A 192 -6.38 27.49 -2.93
CA GLU A 192 -5.28 27.63 -1.98
C GLU A 192 -5.25 26.38 -1.09
N MET A 193 -4.21 25.57 -1.24
CA MET A 193 -3.99 24.34 -0.49
C MET A 193 -2.69 24.43 0.28
N ARG A 194 -2.72 24.12 1.58
CA ARG A 194 -1.51 24.09 2.41
C ARG A 194 -1.53 22.87 3.33
N VAL A 195 -0.56 21.96 3.15
CA VAL A 195 -0.35 20.79 3.99
C VAL A 195 0.87 21.01 4.87
N ARG A 196 0.66 21.32 6.14
CA ARG A 196 1.76 21.60 7.09
C ARG A 196 2.36 20.31 7.65
N MET A 197 1.52 19.41 8.12
CA MET A 197 1.91 18.18 8.82
C MET A 197 1.09 17.02 8.29
N ALA A 198 1.76 15.93 7.93
CA ALA A 198 1.10 14.64 7.72
C ALA A 198 0.90 13.96 9.07
N LYS A 199 -0.34 13.55 9.37
CA LYS A 199 -0.68 12.72 10.54
C LYS A 199 -1.37 11.43 10.12
N LEU A 200 -2.18 11.51 9.08
CA LEU A 200 -2.96 10.43 8.48
C LEU A 200 -2.65 10.34 6.98
N LEU A 201 -2.98 9.22 6.36
CA LEU A 201 -2.89 9.05 4.90
C LEU A 201 -3.68 10.15 4.16
N SER A 202 -4.82 10.56 4.70
CA SER A 202 -5.68 11.57 4.07
C SER A 202 -5.01 12.95 3.98
N ASP A 203 -4.11 13.27 4.90
CA ASP A 203 -3.39 14.57 4.89
C ASP A 203 -2.45 14.67 3.67
N ILE A 204 -2.05 13.54 3.11
CA ILE A 204 -1.20 13.42 1.92
C ILE A 204 -1.98 12.86 0.73
N ASN A 205 -3.32 13.03 0.68
CA ASN A 205 -4.17 12.60 -0.44
C ASN A 205 -4.19 11.07 -0.67
N LEU A 206 -3.98 10.29 0.38
CA LEU A 206 -4.04 8.83 0.32
C LEU A 206 -5.13 8.26 1.21
N ARG A 207 -5.58 7.06 0.87
CA ARG A 207 -6.44 6.23 1.70
C ARG A 207 -6.09 4.77 1.52
N LEU A 208 -6.52 3.98 2.49
CA LEU A 208 -6.47 2.53 2.42
C LEU A 208 -7.89 2.00 2.15
N THR A 209 -8.02 0.90 1.40
CA THR A 209 -9.33 0.23 1.28
C THR A 209 -9.74 -0.39 2.63
N ASP A 210 -11.03 -0.69 2.78
CA ASP A 210 -11.55 -1.37 3.97
C ASP A 210 -10.89 -2.74 4.19
N VAL A 211 -10.54 -3.43 3.09
CA VAL A 211 -9.81 -4.70 3.12
C VAL A 211 -8.43 -4.50 3.74
N GLY A 212 -7.66 -3.52 3.25
CA GLY A 212 -6.34 -3.21 3.79
C GLY A 212 -6.41 -2.78 5.26
N MET A 213 -7.39 -1.95 5.61
CA MET A 213 -7.58 -1.46 6.98
C MET A 213 -7.86 -2.61 7.95
N ARG A 214 -8.82 -3.48 7.61
CA ARG A 214 -9.13 -4.66 8.43
C ARG A 214 -7.93 -5.59 8.58
N TYR A 215 -7.13 -5.76 7.53
CA TYR A 215 -5.94 -6.60 7.58
C TYR A 215 -4.88 -6.04 8.54
N ILE A 216 -4.53 -4.76 8.41
CA ILE A 216 -3.56 -4.10 9.30
C ILE A 216 -4.01 -4.19 10.75
N THR A 217 -5.27 -3.85 11.03
CA THR A 217 -5.81 -3.95 12.40
C THR A 217 -5.80 -5.39 12.90
N GLY A 218 -6.19 -6.37 12.08
CA GLY A 218 -6.21 -7.79 12.45
C GLY A 218 -4.82 -8.37 12.74
N LYS A 219 -3.77 -7.84 12.10
CA LYS A 219 -2.37 -8.20 12.34
C LYS A 219 -1.69 -7.37 13.43
N GLY A 220 -2.38 -6.39 14.01
CA GLY A 220 -1.78 -5.44 14.97
C GLY A 220 -0.75 -4.49 14.34
N GLY A 221 -0.77 -4.35 13.01
CA GLY A 221 0.08 -3.43 12.26
C GLY A 221 -0.32 -1.96 12.47
N LYS A 222 0.53 -1.06 11.97
CA LYS A 222 0.37 0.39 12.16
C LYS A 222 0.42 1.14 10.84
N ILE A 223 -0.28 2.27 10.79
CA ILE A 223 -0.15 3.27 9.74
C ILE A 223 0.56 4.47 10.35
N ASP A 224 1.84 4.67 10.03
CA ASP A 224 2.64 5.77 10.53
C ASP A 224 3.28 6.55 9.38
N VAL A 225 2.55 7.58 8.94
CA VAL A 225 2.97 8.49 7.87
C VAL A 225 3.31 9.89 8.41
N ARG A 226 3.61 9.99 9.70
CA ARG A 226 3.74 11.29 10.36
C ARG A 226 4.99 12.06 9.92
N GLY A 227 4.85 13.36 9.73
CA GLY A 227 6.01 14.24 9.51
C GLY A 227 5.65 15.64 9.02
N PRO A 228 6.54 16.63 9.23
CA PRO A 228 6.36 17.99 8.74
C PRO A 228 6.60 18.06 7.22
N VAL A 229 5.57 18.45 6.48
CA VAL A 229 5.54 18.45 5.00
C VAL A 229 5.65 19.84 4.41
N PHE A 230 4.94 20.83 4.97
CA PHE A 230 4.94 22.23 4.53
C PHE A 230 4.87 22.42 3.00
N VAL A 231 3.86 21.84 2.35
CA VAL A 231 3.63 22.04 0.90
C VAL A 231 2.45 22.97 0.72
N GLY A 232 2.70 24.16 0.16
CA GLY A 232 1.69 25.13 -0.25
C GLY A 232 1.55 25.22 -1.76
N VAL A 233 0.32 25.15 -2.27
CA VAL A 233 -0.02 25.36 -3.68
C VAL A 233 -1.14 26.39 -3.76
N TYR A 234 -0.93 27.42 -4.55
CA TYR A 234 -1.90 28.47 -4.81
C TYR A 234 -2.16 28.57 -6.31
N SER A 235 -3.41 28.79 -6.70
CA SER A 235 -3.81 28.99 -8.08
C SER A 235 -4.81 30.14 -8.19
N ARG A 236 -4.70 30.87 -9.30
CA ARG A 236 -5.63 31.95 -9.68
C ARG A 236 -6.09 31.75 -11.10
N VAL A 237 -7.34 32.09 -11.38
CA VAL A 237 -7.83 32.16 -12.75
C VAL A 237 -7.45 33.52 -13.31
N VAL A 238 -6.87 33.53 -14.51
CA VAL A 238 -6.54 34.76 -15.23
C VAL A 238 -7.55 34.99 -16.35
N PRO A 239 -7.91 36.26 -16.64
CA PRO A 239 -8.82 36.60 -17.72
C PRO A 239 -8.36 36.11 -19.10
#